data_AF-A0A6A5FEY8-F1
#
_entry.id   AF-A0A6A5FEY8-F1
#
_cell.length_a   1.000
_cell.length_b   1.000
_cell.length_c   1.000
_cell.angle_alpha   90.00
_cell.angle_beta   90.00
_cell.angle_gamma   90.00
#
_symmetry.space_group_name_H-M   'P 1'
#
loop_
_entity.id
_entity.type
_entity.pdbx_description
1 polymer ?
#
loop_
_entity_poly.entity_id
_entity_poly.type
_entity_poly.pdbx_seq_one_letter_code
_entity_poly.pdbx_strand_id
1 'polypeptide(L)'
;MKRKNQEKERKTFGLRSRIYIWWLNRKIKRIARDIQSTFVDECYLLRHDPLRNPEKMAEKERLLDRRRELVLYKHRQEFKVEREVRKQKLKVERKEMNAKKMENISELCSNSESMLNLRNGPMPVRSRKLVLVNIYQLR
;
A
#
# COMPACT_ATOMS: atom_id res chain seq x y z
N MET A 1 -12.78 -7.57 14.96
CA MET A 1 -12.87 -6.91 13.63
C MET A 1 -11.53 -6.54 12.97
N LYS A 2 -10.43 -6.24 13.69
CA LYS A 2 -9.16 -5.75 13.08
C LYS A 2 -8.49 -6.66 12.02
N ARG A 3 -8.63 -7.98 12.10
CA ARG A 3 -7.96 -8.93 11.18
C ARG A 3 -8.51 -8.89 9.75
N LYS A 4 -9.83 -8.69 9.56
CA LYS A 4 -10.48 -8.67 8.23
C LYS A 4 -10.08 -7.45 7.39
N ASN A 5 -9.83 -6.29 8.02
CA ASN A 5 -9.36 -5.09 7.30
C ASN A 5 -7.91 -5.19 6.84
N GLN A 6 -7.03 -5.83 7.63
CA GLN A 6 -5.63 -6.05 7.24
C GLN A 6 -5.49 -6.95 5.99
N GLU A 7 -6.39 -7.91 5.82
CA GLU A 7 -6.37 -8.81 4.66
C GLU A 7 -6.85 -8.15 3.37
N LYS A 8 -7.87 -7.27 3.47
CA LYS A 8 -8.29 -6.41 2.34
C LYS A 8 -7.18 -5.43 1.95
N GLU A 9 -6.50 -4.83 2.92
CA GLU A 9 -5.37 -3.93 2.67
C GLU A 9 -4.20 -4.67 1.97
N ARG A 10 -3.91 -5.93 2.33
CA ARG A 10 -2.88 -6.74 1.66
C ARG A 10 -3.14 -6.95 0.16
N LYS A 11 -4.40 -7.01 -0.26
CA LYS A 11 -4.76 -7.15 -1.69
C LYS A 11 -4.53 -5.85 -2.48
N THR A 12 -4.66 -4.68 -1.85
CA THR A 12 -4.49 -3.36 -2.49
C THR A 12 -3.03 -2.95 -2.70
N PHE A 13 -2.08 -3.48 -1.92
CA PHE A 13 -0.66 -3.17 -2.08
C PHE A 13 -0.03 -3.88 -3.30
N GLY A 14 0.86 -3.18 -4.02
CA GLY A 14 1.75 -3.81 -5.00
C GLY A 14 2.80 -4.73 -4.38
N LEU A 15 3.34 -5.68 -5.16
CA LEU A 15 4.27 -6.72 -4.70
C LEU A 15 5.49 -6.16 -3.93
N ARG A 16 6.16 -5.14 -4.49
CA ARG A 16 7.33 -4.50 -3.85
C ARG A 16 6.99 -3.91 -2.48
N SER A 17 5.84 -3.25 -2.35
CA SER A 17 5.41 -2.68 -1.06
C SER A 17 5.03 -3.77 -0.05
N ARG A 18 4.45 -4.89 -0.49
CA ARG A 18 4.21 -6.04 0.40
C ARG A 18 5.51 -6.63 0.94
N ILE A 19 6.51 -6.83 0.07
CA ILE A 19 7.83 -7.34 0.46
C ILE A 19 8.48 -6.39 1.47
N TYR A 20 8.43 -5.08 1.22
CA TYR A 20 8.99 -4.07 2.12
C TYR A 20 8.28 -4.04 3.49
N ILE A 21 6.95 -4.03 3.51
CA ILE A 21 6.16 -4.07 4.75
C ILE A 21 6.39 -5.38 5.51
N TRP A 22 6.50 -6.51 4.80
CA TRP A 22 6.81 -7.80 5.40
C TRP A 22 8.20 -7.80 6.06
N TRP A 23 9.21 -7.27 5.36
CA TRP A 23 10.56 -7.15 5.88
C TRP A 23 10.62 -6.26 7.14
N LEU A 24 9.95 -5.10 7.13
CA LEU A 24 9.84 -4.22 8.30
C LEU A 24 9.14 -4.90 9.47
N ASN A 25 8.03 -5.60 9.23
CA ASN A 25 7.33 -6.34 10.28
C ASN A 25 8.20 -7.46 10.86
N ARG A 26 8.99 -8.16 10.03
CA ARG A 26 9.95 -9.16 10.50
C ARG A 26 11.03 -8.52 11.39
N LYS A 27 11.48 -7.32 11.03
CA LYS A 27 12.44 -6.53 11.81
C LYS A 27 11.86 -6.10 13.17
N ILE A 28 10.64 -5.58 13.19
CA ILE A 28 9.89 -5.23 14.43
C ILE A 28 9.78 -6.45 15.34
N LYS A 29 9.43 -7.63 14.79
CA LYS A 29 9.34 -8.87 15.56
C LYS A 29 10.68 -9.27 16.18
N ARG A 30 11.79 -9.09 15.47
CA ARG A 30 13.14 -9.37 16.00
C ARG A 30 13.43 -8.46 17.19
N ILE A 31 13.26 -7.14 17.02
CA ILE A 31 13.48 -6.15 18.08
C ILE A 31 12.58 -6.42 19.30
N ALA A 32 11.33 -6.84 19.08
CA ALA A 32 10.43 -7.17 20.17
C ALA A 32 10.93 -8.36 21.01
N ARG A 33 11.57 -9.36 20.37
CA ARG A 33 12.23 -10.45 21.10
C ARG A 33 13.47 -9.97 21.84
N ASP A 34 14.25 -9.08 21.23
CA ASP A 34 15.44 -8.51 21.88
C ASP A 34 15.04 -7.74 23.15
N ILE A 35 13.96 -6.95 23.08
CA ILE A 35 13.36 -6.27 24.25
C ILE A 35 12.92 -7.27 25.32
N GLN A 36 12.27 -8.37 24.93
CA GLN A 36 11.85 -9.41 25.87
C GLN A 36 13.05 -10.11 26.53
N SER A 37 14.10 -10.41 25.77
CA SER A 37 15.34 -10.98 26.29
C SER A 37 15.97 -10.05 27.32
N THR A 38 16.13 -8.76 27.00
CA THR A 38 16.70 -7.78 27.95
C THR A 38 15.88 -7.70 29.24
N PHE A 39 14.56 -7.84 29.17
CA PHE A 39 13.71 -7.86 30.36
C PHE A 39 13.93 -9.10 31.22
N VAL A 40 14.10 -10.28 30.60
CA VAL A 40 14.43 -11.52 31.32
C VAL A 40 15.80 -11.39 32.00
N ASP A 41 16.79 -10.83 31.33
CA ASP A 41 18.13 -10.61 31.87
C ASP A 41 18.10 -9.63 33.07
N GLU A 42 17.37 -8.52 32.95
CA GLU A 42 17.12 -7.58 34.07
C GLU A 42 16.46 -8.27 35.28
N CYS A 43 15.43 -9.10 35.03
CA CYS A 43 14.73 -9.83 36.08
C CYS A 43 15.61 -10.91 36.74
N TYR A 44 16.48 -11.56 35.96
CA TYR A 44 17.41 -12.56 36.47
C TYR A 44 18.42 -11.92 37.44
N LEU A 45 19.03 -10.79 37.05
CA LEU A 45 19.92 -10.01 37.91
C LEU A 45 19.23 -9.58 39.21
N LEU A 46 17.96 -9.17 39.15
CA LEU A 46 17.18 -8.77 40.32
C LEU A 46 16.87 -9.92 41.29
N ARG A 47 16.72 -11.16 40.79
CA ARG A 47 16.32 -12.32 41.62
C ARG A 47 17.51 -13.00 42.28
N HIS A 48 18.66 -13.03 41.63
CA HIS A 48 19.81 -13.82 42.07
C HIS A 48 20.90 -13.02 42.79
N ASP A 49 20.79 -11.69 42.88
CA ASP A 49 21.69 -10.85 43.68
C ASP A 49 20.98 -10.11 44.81
N PRO A 50 21.02 -10.65 46.04
CA PRO A 50 20.53 -9.95 47.23
C PRO A 50 21.41 -8.76 47.64
N LEU A 51 22.63 -8.64 47.12
CA LEU A 51 23.62 -7.63 47.52
C LEU A 51 23.89 -6.62 46.40
N ARG A 52 23.99 -5.34 46.79
CA ARG A 52 24.17 -4.14 45.95
C ARG A 52 25.59 -4.07 45.34
N ASN A 53 25.99 -5.07 44.55
CA ASN A 53 27.25 -5.02 43.80
C ASN A 53 27.18 -3.88 42.76
N PRO A 54 28.09 -2.89 42.80
CA PRO A 54 28.10 -1.78 41.87
C PRO A 54 28.28 -2.20 40.40
N GLU A 55 29.01 -3.29 40.12
CA GLU A 55 29.22 -3.77 38.75
C GLU A 55 27.92 -4.27 38.11
N LYS A 56 27.13 -5.04 38.87
CA LYS A 56 25.85 -5.58 38.39
C LYS A 56 24.76 -4.51 38.30
N MET A 57 24.82 -3.49 39.16
CA MET A 57 23.98 -2.30 39.03
C MET A 57 24.26 -1.54 37.73
N ALA A 58 25.54 -1.36 37.38
CA ALA A 58 25.93 -0.75 36.11
C ALA A 58 25.49 -1.59 34.91
N GLU A 59 25.58 -2.93 34.99
CA GLU A 59 25.10 -3.82 33.94
C GLU A 59 23.58 -3.73 33.74
N LYS A 60 22.81 -3.70 34.83
CA LYS A 60 21.36 -3.48 34.77
C LYS A 60 21.01 -2.13 34.13
N GLU A 61 21.72 -1.06 34.48
CA GLU A 61 21.51 0.25 33.88
C GLU A 61 21.77 0.23 32.36
N ARG A 62 22.87 -0.43 31.93
CA ARG A 62 23.16 -0.65 30.50
C ARG A 62 22.04 -1.43 29.78
N LEU A 63 21.47 -2.46 30.41
CA LEU A 63 20.34 -3.22 29.85
C LEU A 63 19.09 -2.35 29.68
N LEU A 64 18.79 -1.52 30.69
CA LEU A 64 17.67 -0.57 30.63
C LEU A 64 17.85 0.46 29.52
N ASP A 65 19.04 1.01 29.35
CA ASP A 65 19.35 1.95 28.28
C ASP A 65 19.22 1.29 26.91
N ARG A 66 19.78 0.10 26.75
CA ARG A 66 19.63 -0.70 25.52
C ARG A 66 18.16 -0.98 25.22
N ARG A 67 17.35 -1.28 26.23
CA ARG A 67 15.90 -1.49 26.06
C ARG A 67 15.20 -0.21 25.59
N ARG A 68 15.53 0.95 26.17
CA ARG A 68 14.97 2.25 25.74
C ARG A 68 15.28 2.51 24.27
N GLU A 69 16.52 2.30 23.84
CA GLU A 69 16.92 2.44 22.44
C GLU A 69 16.14 1.50 21.52
N LEU A 70 15.99 0.22 21.89
CA LEU A 70 15.24 -0.75 21.11
C LEU A 70 13.76 -0.39 21.01
N VAL A 71 13.14 0.11 22.07
CA VAL A 71 11.74 0.58 22.07
C VAL A 71 11.58 1.77 21.12
N LEU A 72 12.46 2.77 21.20
CA LEU A 72 12.45 3.91 20.28
C LEU A 72 12.64 3.45 18.84
N TYR A 73 13.56 2.51 18.62
CA TYR A 73 13.82 1.96 17.29
C TYR A 73 12.62 1.20 16.73
N LYS A 74 11.94 0.40 17.57
CA LYS A 74 10.72 -0.31 17.23
C LYS A 74 9.63 0.67 16.79
N HIS A 75 9.38 1.73 17.57
CA HIS A 75 8.41 2.76 17.21
C HIS A 75 8.73 3.44 15.86
N ARG A 76 10.01 3.73 15.59
CA ARG A 76 10.42 4.26 14.28
C ARG A 76 10.10 3.29 13.14
N GLN A 77 10.25 1.97 13.34
CA GLN A 77 9.89 0.99 12.32
C GLN A 77 8.37 0.88 12.14
N GLU A 78 7.59 0.91 13.23
CA GLU A 78 6.12 0.90 13.17
C GLU A 78 5.60 2.12 12.40
N PHE A 79 6.15 3.31 12.69
CA PHE A 79 5.80 4.54 11.98
C PHE A 79 6.09 4.45 10.47
N LYS A 80 7.21 3.81 10.06
CA LYS A 80 7.50 3.57 8.64
C LYS A 80 6.45 2.69 7.97
N VAL A 81 5.99 1.65 8.66
CA VAL A 81 4.92 0.78 8.15
C VAL A 81 3.62 1.56 7.99
N GLU A 82 3.20 2.30 9.02
CA GLU A 82 1.98 3.12 8.98
C GLU A 82 2.01 4.15 7.86
N ARG A 83 3.16 4.81 7.66
CA ARG A 83 3.33 5.80 6.59
C ARG A 83 3.17 5.17 5.20
N GLU A 84 3.76 4.01 4.95
CA GLU A 84 3.60 3.29 3.68
C GLU A 84 2.15 2.83 3.46
N VAL A 85 1.49 2.35 4.52
CA VAL A 85 0.08 1.98 4.49
C VAL A 85 -0.80 3.18 4.11
N ARG A 86 -0.61 4.32 4.76
CA ARG A 86 -1.35 5.56 4.48
C ARG A 86 -1.12 6.05 3.05
N LYS A 87 0.13 6.03 2.57
CA LYS A 87 0.48 6.44 1.20
C LYS A 87 -0.25 5.62 0.14
N GLN A 88 -0.42 4.32 0.38
CA GLN A 88 -1.14 3.43 -0.55
C GLN A 88 -2.64 3.64 -0.50
N LYS A 89 -3.24 3.87 0.67
CA LYS A 89 -4.66 4.23 0.78
C LYS A 89 -5.00 5.46 -0.07
N LEU A 90 -4.21 6.52 0.07
CA LEU A 90 -4.37 7.75 -0.74
C LEU A 90 -4.21 7.49 -2.24
N LYS A 91 -3.30 6.58 -2.63
CA LYS A 91 -3.15 6.19 -4.05
C LYS A 91 -4.38 5.46 -4.58
N VAL A 92 -5.00 4.59 -3.77
CA VAL A 92 -6.21 3.86 -4.16
C VAL A 92 -7.39 4.82 -4.27
N GLU A 93 -7.60 5.69 -3.27
CA GLU A 93 -8.67 6.70 -3.27
C GLU A 93 -8.59 7.63 -4.49
N ARG A 94 -7.38 8.09 -4.85
CA ARG A 94 -7.17 8.90 -6.06
C ARG A 94 -7.54 8.15 -7.34
N LYS A 95 -7.21 6.86 -7.44
CA LYS A 95 -7.56 6.04 -8.60
C LYS A 95 -9.07 5.83 -8.70
N GLU A 96 -9.74 5.61 -7.58
CA GLU A 96 -11.19 5.44 -7.53
C GLU A 96 -11.92 6.72 -7.94
N MET A 97 -11.50 7.89 -7.46
CA MET A 97 -12.05 9.17 -7.90
C MET A 97 -11.85 9.41 -9.40
N ASN A 98 -10.69 9.06 -9.94
CA ASN A 98 -10.43 9.20 -11.38
C ASN A 98 -11.30 8.24 -12.21
N ALA A 99 -11.50 7.01 -11.75
CA ALA A 99 -12.38 6.06 -12.42
C ALA A 99 -13.83 6.57 -12.48
N LYS A 100 -14.38 7.06 -11.35
CA LYS A 100 -15.72 7.68 -11.30
C LYS A 100 -15.85 8.88 -12.24
N LYS A 101 -14.80 9.72 -12.33
CA LYS A 101 -14.79 10.84 -13.29
C LYS A 101 -14.85 10.35 -14.74
N MET A 102 -14.12 9.30 -15.09
CA MET A 102 -14.15 8.74 -16.45
C MET A 102 -15.49 8.08 -16.76
N GLU A 103 -16.09 7.39 -15.79
CA GLU A 103 -17.42 6.78 -15.91
C GLU A 103 -18.49 7.86 -16.19
N ASN A 104 -18.50 8.94 -15.40
CA ASN A 104 -19.40 10.08 -15.64
C ASN A 104 -19.20 10.71 -17.03
N ILE A 105 -17.95 10.82 -17.52
CA ILE A 105 -17.67 11.33 -18.88
C ILE A 105 -18.22 10.36 -19.93
N SER A 106 -18.03 9.05 -19.74
CA SER A 106 -18.54 8.02 -20.64
C SER A 106 -20.06 8.04 -20.71
N GLU A 107 -20.75 8.16 -19.58
CA GLU A 107 -22.21 8.28 -19.53
C GLU A 107 -22.70 9.54 -20.27
N LEU A 108 -22.05 10.68 -20.07
CA LEU A 108 -22.36 11.92 -20.80
C LEU A 108 -22.14 11.77 -22.32
N CYS A 109 -21.08 11.06 -22.74
CA CYS A 109 -20.84 10.76 -24.15
C CYS A 109 -21.91 9.83 -24.73
N SER A 110 -22.25 8.73 -24.06
CA SER A 110 -23.29 7.80 -24.52
C SER A 110 -24.67 8.45 -24.59
N ASN A 111 -25.02 9.32 -23.64
CA ASN A 111 -26.27 10.08 -23.65
C ASN A 111 -26.31 11.13 -24.78
N SER A 112 -25.17 11.73 -25.14
CA SER A 112 -25.11 12.68 -26.26
C SER A 112 -25.13 11.99 -27.62
N GLU A 113 -24.49 10.81 -27.75
CA GLU A 113 -24.61 9.95 -28.93
C GLU A 113 -26.02 9.41 -29.13
N SER A 114 -26.71 8.99 -28.06
CA SER A 114 -28.12 8.56 -28.16
C SER A 114 -29.04 9.70 -28.60
N MET A 115 -28.82 10.91 -28.09
CA MET A 115 -29.54 12.13 -28.51
C MET A 115 -29.26 12.49 -29.99
N LEU A 116 -28.01 12.38 -30.44
CA LEU A 116 -27.62 12.62 -31.83
C LEU A 116 -28.23 11.58 -32.78
N ASN A 117 -28.26 10.31 -32.38
CA ASN A 117 -28.88 9.22 -33.15
C ASN A 117 -30.41 9.37 -33.24
N LEU A 118 -31.06 9.89 -32.18
CA LEU A 118 -32.49 10.24 -32.22
C LEU A 118 -32.77 11.42 -33.16
N ARG A 119 -31.88 12.43 -33.20
CA ARG A 119 -32.08 13.65 -33.99
C ARG A 119 -31.77 13.47 -35.48
N ASN A 120 -30.82 12.60 -35.84
CA ASN A 120 -30.32 12.48 -37.21
C ASN A 120 -30.78 11.19 -37.93
N GLY A 121 -31.51 10.28 -37.26
CA GLY A 121 -31.84 8.95 -37.81
C GLY A 121 -30.58 8.07 -37.98
N PRO A 122 -30.73 6.76 -38.26
CA PRO A 122 -29.59 5.87 -38.43
C PRO A 122 -28.70 6.37 -39.57
N MET A 123 -27.43 6.64 -39.27
CA MET A 123 -26.45 7.09 -40.25
C MET A 123 -26.33 6.04 -41.36
N PRO A 124 -26.47 6.39 -42.65
CA PRO A 124 -26.44 5.41 -43.71
C PRO A 124 -25.05 4.75 -43.75
N VAL A 125 -25.04 3.42 -43.67
CA VAL A 125 -23.83 2.61 -43.80
C VAL A 125 -23.18 2.94 -45.14
N ARG A 126 -22.05 3.67 -45.12
CA ARG A 126 -21.25 3.95 -46.32
C ARG A 126 -20.69 2.62 -46.84
N SER A 127 -21.39 2.02 -47.80
CA SER A 127 -20.92 0.87 -48.55
C SER A 127 -19.67 1.26 -49.36
N ARG A 128 -18.53 0.62 -49.10
CA ARG A 128 -17.35 0.69 -49.97
C ARG A 128 -17.58 -0.15 -51.22
N LYS A 129 -18.18 0.40 -52.28
CA LYS A 129 -18.06 -0.16 -53.63
C LYS A 129 -18.10 0.96 -54.67
N LEU A 130 -16.94 1.21 -55.29
CA LEU A 130 -16.72 1.19 -56.76
C LEU A 130 -15.37 1.85 -57.05
N VAL A 131 -14.37 1.01 -57.27
CA VAL A 131 -13.14 1.36 -57.99
C VAL A 131 -13.24 0.64 -59.33
N LEU A 132 -13.35 1.40 -60.42
CA LEU A 132 -12.54 1.30 -61.63
C LEU A 132 -13.10 2.28 -62.67
N VAL A 133 -12.43 3.43 -62.78
CA VAL A 133 -12.50 4.34 -63.92
C VAL A 133 -11.79 3.64 -65.07
N ASN A 134 -12.51 3.41 -66.18
CA ASN A 134 -11.88 3.04 -67.44
C ASN A 134 -12.36 4.03 -68.51
N ILE A 135 -11.57 5.08 -68.72
CA ILE A 135 -11.70 5.98 -69.86
C ILE A 135 -10.34 5.92 -70.54
N TYR A 136 -10.22 5.22 -71.67
CA TYR A 136 -9.40 5.63 -72.81
C TYR A 136 -9.75 4.78 -74.05
N GLN A 137 -9.77 5.49 -75.19
CA GLN A 137 -9.73 5.03 -76.58
C GLN A 137 -11.08 4.81 -77.30
N LEU A 138 -11.64 5.91 -77.82
CA LEU A 138 -12.21 5.91 -79.16
C LEU A 138 -11.15 6.48 -80.11
N ARG A 139 -10.89 5.72 -81.16
CA ARG A 139 -10.01 6.03 -82.29
C ARG A 139 -10.87 6.44 -83.47
#